data_AF-A0A9X5IKX7-F1
#
_entry.id   AF-A0A9X5IKX7-F1
#
_cell.length_a   1.000
_cell.length_b   1.000
_cell.length_c   1.000
_cell.angle_alpha   90.00
_cell.angle_beta   90.00
_cell.angle_gamma   90.00
#
_symmetry.space_group_name_H-M   'P 1'
#
loop_
_entity.id
_entity.type
_entity.pdbx_description
1 polymer ?
#
loop_
_entity_poly.entity_id
_entity_poly.type
_entity_poly.pdbx_seq_one_letter_code
_entity_poly.pdbx_strand_id
1 'polypeptide(L)'
;MSEMDIKKSTDLDFPRYATPAVNTKEIDLLGLLEVLFAAKKRIIAVTLAFALVGLAVSFLLPQKWTSKAVITQAEQSQWNPLRQMMVTLQVLDVDAKISRPEVFDLFIKKFQSQSLLEEYLKSSSYVMSQLKDAEVDPLELHRAIVNISDKMKAVNDTQAKDAEKMPYISWTLSFTAPQAGDAQTVLEGYINYIAAIVEKETLQNIRNQIALKTKAVEQQLELDRVRLTNTHNTNLQRLNYSLKVANAAGIKKPVYSNGQAVKDDPDYSVALGSDGIAQKLQIEKNLKDVTELNADFQNREFYLAQLKKLSFSDIKLEPFRYQLSPSMPVKKDGPGKALIVLLATILGGLFACGSVLLREAMLTRNPLTEPVTE
;
A
#
# COMPACT_ATOMS: atom_id res chain seq x y z
N MET A 1 95.26 85.96 2.16
CA MET A 1 96.25 85.33 3.05
C MET A 1 95.51 84.60 4.16
N SER A 2 96.10 83.50 4.61
CA SER A 2 95.75 82.66 5.76
C SER A 2 94.79 81.49 5.52
N GLU A 3 95.41 80.33 5.37
CA GLU A 3 94.91 79.01 5.75
C GLU A 3 94.41 79.00 7.20
N MET A 4 93.44 78.13 7.53
CA MET A 4 93.68 77.03 8.47
C MET A 4 92.52 76.03 8.52
N ASP A 5 92.92 74.77 8.57
CA ASP A 5 92.18 73.52 8.72
C ASP A 5 91.68 73.32 10.17
N ILE A 6 90.45 72.82 10.37
CA ILE A 6 90.04 72.14 11.62
C ILE A 6 89.11 70.96 11.27
N LYS A 7 89.60 69.76 11.61
CA LYS A 7 88.87 68.49 11.60
C LYS A 7 87.93 68.31 12.81
N LYS A 8 86.93 67.47 12.56
CA LYS A 8 86.35 66.39 13.40
C LYS A 8 85.06 66.64 14.20
N SER A 9 84.00 66.00 13.67
CA SER A 9 83.03 65.09 14.32
C SER A 9 82.31 65.55 15.58
N THR A 10 80.97 65.55 15.55
CA THR A 10 80.14 64.67 16.40
C THR A 10 78.80 64.45 15.71
N ASP A 11 78.52 63.19 15.42
CA ASP A 11 77.28 62.67 14.84
C ASP A 11 76.10 62.87 15.80
N LEU A 12 74.99 63.37 15.27
CA LEU A 12 73.68 63.35 15.93
C LEU A 12 72.91 62.16 15.39
N ASP A 13 72.90 61.10 16.19
CA ASP A 13 72.23 59.83 15.94
C ASP A 13 70.75 59.95 16.34
N PHE A 14 69.88 60.16 15.35
CA PHE A 14 68.43 59.97 15.52
C PHE A 14 68.07 58.59 14.97
N PRO A 15 67.27 57.79 15.70
CA PRO A 15 67.05 56.40 15.37
C PRO A 15 66.50 56.28 13.95
N ARG A 16 67.30 55.63 13.08
CA ARG A 16 66.80 55.10 11.82
C ARG A 16 65.65 54.17 12.19
N TYR A 17 64.43 54.58 11.89
CA TYR A 17 63.36 53.63 11.66
C TYR A 17 63.93 52.60 10.69
N ALA A 18 64.16 51.39 11.19
CA ALA A 18 64.30 50.25 10.32
C ALA A 18 63.05 50.29 9.44
N THR A 19 63.23 50.52 8.15
CA THR A 19 62.18 50.21 7.18
C THR A 19 61.74 48.79 7.52
N PRO A 20 60.46 48.56 7.85
CA PRO A 20 60.02 47.20 8.09
C PRO A 20 60.45 46.42 6.85
N ALA A 21 61.03 45.24 7.04
CA ALA A 21 61.14 44.30 5.95
C ALA A 21 59.69 44.05 5.49
N VAL A 22 59.28 44.79 4.46
CA VAL A 22 58.00 44.58 3.79
C VAL A 22 58.21 43.29 3.02
N ASN A 23 58.10 42.17 3.73
CA ASN A 23 57.68 40.92 3.14
C ASN A 23 56.21 41.10 2.78
N THR A 24 55.92 41.88 1.75
CA THR A 24 54.65 41.78 1.05
C THR A 24 54.67 40.45 0.33
N LYS A 25 54.29 39.40 1.06
CA LYS A 25 53.64 38.24 0.45
C LYS A 25 52.27 38.69 -0.06
N GLU A 26 52.25 39.63 -1.00
CA GLU A 26 51.07 39.86 -1.81
C GLU A 26 50.99 38.70 -2.79
N ILE A 27 49.81 38.08 -2.86
CA ILE A 27 49.57 37.04 -3.84
C ILE A 27 49.50 37.75 -5.20
N ASP A 28 50.55 37.63 -6.00
CA ASP A 28 50.57 38.15 -7.36
C ASP A 28 49.63 37.33 -8.26
N LEU A 29 48.40 37.81 -8.42
CA LEU A 29 47.36 37.17 -9.22
C LEU A 29 47.71 37.12 -10.72
N LEU A 30 48.45 38.12 -11.22
CA LEU A 30 48.85 38.18 -12.63
C LEU A 30 50.01 37.23 -12.91
N GLY A 31 50.99 37.14 -12.01
CA GLY A 31 52.05 36.14 -12.06
C GLY A 31 51.53 34.70 -11.99
N LEU A 32 50.54 34.42 -11.14
CA LEU A 32 49.88 33.11 -11.11
C LEU A 32 49.16 32.78 -12.42
N LEU A 33 48.53 33.75 -13.06
CA LEU A 33 47.87 33.57 -14.36
C LEU A 33 48.90 33.25 -15.46
N GLU A 34 50.07 33.91 -15.44
CA GLU A 34 51.14 33.68 -16.40
C GLU A 34 51.75 32.27 -16.26
N VAL A 35 51.97 31.82 -15.02
CA VAL A 35 52.40 30.44 -14.72
C VAL A 35 51.40 29.41 -15.24
N LEU A 36 50.10 29.64 -15.02
CA LEU A 36 49.04 28.77 -15.55
C LEU A 36 49.00 28.79 -17.08
N PHE A 37 49.17 29.96 -17.71
CA PHE A 37 49.17 30.11 -19.16
C PHE A 37 50.38 29.43 -19.82
N ALA A 38 51.56 29.51 -19.19
CA ALA A 38 52.76 28.79 -19.61
C ALA A 38 52.54 27.26 -19.55
N ALA A 39 51.82 26.79 -18.54
CA ALA A 39 51.47 25.38 -18.37
C ALA A 39 50.21 24.91 -19.13
N LYS A 40 49.64 25.73 -20.03
CA LYS A 40 48.36 25.45 -20.71
C LYS A 40 48.24 24.06 -21.33
N LYS A 41 49.31 23.53 -21.94
CA LYS A 41 49.31 22.17 -22.54
C LYS A 41 49.11 21.08 -21.48
N ARG A 42 49.73 21.23 -20.31
CA ARG A 42 49.58 20.30 -19.17
C ARG A 42 48.19 20.41 -18.56
N ILE A 43 47.68 21.63 -18.38
CA ILE A 43 46.34 21.86 -17.84
C ILE A 43 45.29 21.23 -18.75
N ILE A 44 45.39 21.45 -20.07
CA ILE A 44 44.50 20.82 -21.05
C ILE A 44 44.61 19.30 -21.01
N ALA A 45 45.82 18.73 -20.98
CA ALA A 45 46.01 17.29 -20.94
C ALA A 45 45.41 16.63 -19.70
N VAL A 46 45.63 17.20 -18.51
CA VAL A 46 45.06 16.68 -17.25
C VAL A 46 43.54 16.84 -17.20
N THR A 47 43.04 17.99 -17.63
CA THR A 47 41.58 18.24 -17.70
C THR A 47 40.89 17.26 -18.65
N LEU A 48 41.50 17.00 -19.82
CA LEU A 48 40.99 16.03 -20.79
C LEU A 48 41.05 14.59 -20.25
N ALA A 49 42.11 14.23 -19.52
CA ALA A 49 42.19 12.92 -18.86
C ALA A 49 41.04 12.73 -17.85
N PHE A 50 40.76 13.74 -17.02
CA PHE A 50 39.64 13.71 -16.08
C PHE A 50 38.27 13.65 -16.79
N ALA A 51 38.11 14.35 -17.91
CA ALA A 51 36.89 14.27 -18.72
C ALA A 51 36.68 12.86 -19.31
N LEU A 52 37.75 12.22 -19.80
CA LEU A 52 37.71 10.83 -20.28
C LEU A 52 37.41 9.84 -19.14
N VAL A 53 37.99 10.03 -17.97
CA VAL A 53 37.67 9.24 -16.77
C VAL A 53 36.19 9.43 -16.39
N GLY A 54 35.70 10.68 -16.38
CA GLY A 54 34.28 10.98 -16.14
C GLY A 54 33.35 10.32 -17.15
N LEU A 55 33.75 10.29 -18.43
CA LEU A 55 33.01 9.59 -19.47
C LEU A 55 32.99 8.08 -19.20
N ALA A 56 34.13 7.45 -18.91
CA ALA A 56 34.22 6.03 -18.59
C ALA A 56 33.35 5.67 -17.37
N VAL A 57 33.46 6.44 -16.29
CA VAL A 57 32.63 6.28 -15.08
C VAL A 57 31.14 6.41 -15.41
N SER A 58 30.75 7.31 -16.33
CA SER A 58 29.35 7.46 -16.74
C SER A 58 28.76 6.23 -17.45
N PHE A 59 29.60 5.37 -18.03
CA PHE A 59 29.18 4.08 -18.60
C PHE A 59 29.20 2.94 -17.58
N LEU A 60 30.04 3.03 -16.56
CA LEU A 60 30.16 2.04 -15.47
C LEU A 60 29.06 2.18 -14.40
N LEU A 61 28.48 3.37 -14.24
CA LEU A 61 27.42 3.59 -13.26
C LEU A 61 26.15 2.78 -13.58
N PRO A 62 25.55 2.11 -12.58
CA PRO A 62 24.38 1.29 -12.79
C PRO A 62 23.21 2.16 -13.25
N GLN A 63 22.60 1.75 -14.36
CA GLN A 63 21.43 2.42 -14.91
C GLN A 63 20.23 2.13 -14.01
N LYS A 64 19.40 3.14 -13.78
CA LYS A 64 18.17 3.02 -13.00
C LYS A 64 17.02 3.49 -13.86
N TRP A 65 15.96 2.68 -13.90
CA TRP A 65 14.73 2.99 -14.62
C TRP A 65 13.57 2.75 -13.68
N THR A 66 12.77 3.78 -13.44
CA THR A 66 11.60 3.73 -12.59
C THR A 66 10.33 3.68 -13.43
N SER A 67 9.62 2.55 -13.37
CA SER A 67 8.23 2.47 -13.83
C SER A 67 7.30 3.09 -12.79
N LYS A 68 6.25 3.77 -13.25
CA LYS A 68 5.24 4.41 -12.39
C LYS A 68 3.85 4.02 -12.85
N ALA A 69 2.96 3.83 -11.88
CA ALA A 69 1.52 3.74 -12.08
C ALA A 69 0.84 4.72 -11.13
N VAL A 70 -0.21 5.39 -11.59
CA VAL A 70 -1.04 6.26 -10.75
C VAL A 70 -2.41 5.64 -10.65
N ILE A 71 -2.86 5.40 -9.42
CA ILE A 71 -4.14 4.75 -9.13
C ILE A 71 -5.03 5.63 -8.26
N THR A 72 -6.34 5.44 -8.41
CA THR A 72 -7.38 6.03 -7.56
C THR A 72 -8.41 4.96 -7.19
N GLN A 73 -9.39 5.31 -6.37
CA GLN A 73 -10.48 4.42 -6.01
C GLN A 73 -11.23 3.92 -7.25
N ALA A 74 -11.75 2.69 -7.19
CA ALA A 74 -12.55 2.14 -8.27
C ALA A 74 -13.74 3.05 -8.63
N GLU A 75 -14.01 3.15 -9.93
CA GLU A 75 -15.18 3.88 -10.42
C GLU A 75 -16.48 3.16 -10.07
N GLN A 76 -17.61 3.88 -10.11
CA GLN A 76 -18.91 3.26 -9.86
C GLN A 76 -19.22 2.16 -10.88
N SER A 77 -18.80 2.34 -12.13
CA SER A 77 -18.97 1.39 -13.24
C SER A 77 -18.29 0.05 -12.95
N GLN A 78 -17.03 0.06 -12.50
CA GLN A 78 -16.26 -1.13 -12.10
C GLN A 78 -16.91 -1.85 -10.91
N TRP A 79 -17.64 -1.12 -10.06
CA TRP A 79 -18.27 -1.67 -8.85
C TRP A 79 -19.69 -2.21 -9.07
N ASN A 80 -20.30 -1.98 -10.24
CA ASN A 80 -21.70 -2.31 -10.48
C ASN A 80 -22.05 -3.79 -10.24
N PRO A 81 -21.24 -4.77 -10.68
CA PRO A 81 -21.51 -6.19 -10.38
C PRO A 81 -21.58 -6.47 -8.88
N LEU A 82 -20.61 -5.95 -8.11
CA LEU A 82 -20.61 -6.09 -6.65
C LEU A 82 -21.77 -5.35 -6.01
N ARG A 83 -22.14 -4.17 -6.50
CA ARG A 83 -23.30 -3.40 -6.01
C ARG A 83 -24.61 -4.17 -6.17
N GLN A 84 -24.84 -4.79 -7.32
CA GLN A 84 -26.03 -5.62 -7.55
C GLN A 84 -26.10 -6.76 -6.54
N MET A 85 -24.97 -7.40 -6.25
CA MET A 85 -24.89 -8.42 -5.22
C MET A 85 -25.19 -7.84 -3.81
N MET A 86 -24.64 -6.69 -3.46
CA MET A 86 -24.91 -6.04 -2.16
C MET A 86 -26.39 -5.76 -1.93
N VAL A 87 -27.14 -5.40 -2.99
CA VAL A 87 -28.60 -5.24 -2.89
C VAL A 87 -29.26 -6.57 -2.53
N THR A 88 -28.87 -7.67 -3.17
CA THR A 88 -29.38 -9.01 -2.84
C THR A 88 -29.08 -9.39 -1.39
N LEU A 89 -27.87 -9.11 -0.91
CA LEU A 89 -27.49 -9.36 0.48
C LEU A 89 -28.28 -8.51 1.47
N GLN A 90 -28.54 -7.25 1.14
CA GLN A 90 -29.32 -6.34 1.95
C GLN A 90 -30.79 -6.79 2.07
N VAL A 91 -31.39 -7.23 0.96
CA VAL A 91 -32.75 -7.80 0.98
C VAL A 91 -32.81 -9.04 1.88
N LEU A 92 -31.73 -9.80 1.92
CA LEU A 92 -31.60 -10.99 2.75
C LEU A 92 -30.96 -10.70 4.12
N ASP A 93 -30.89 -9.44 4.56
CA ASP A 93 -30.43 -9.04 5.89
C ASP A 93 -29.05 -9.63 6.27
N VAL A 94 -28.15 -9.72 5.30
CA VAL A 94 -26.74 -10.09 5.48
C VAL A 94 -25.91 -8.81 5.64
N ASP A 95 -25.26 -8.65 6.80
CA ASP A 95 -24.47 -7.46 7.14
C ASP A 95 -23.05 -7.49 6.53
N ALA A 96 -22.96 -7.53 5.21
CA ALA A 96 -21.69 -7.43 4.49
C ALA A 96 -21.40 -5.98 4.09
N LYS A 97 -21.03 -5.13 5.05
CA LYS A 97 -20.65 -3.74 4.78
C LYS A 97 -19.32 -3.72 4.04
N ILE A 98 -19.34 -3.30 2.78
CA ILE A 98 -18.14 -3.15 1.94
C ILE A 98 -18.23 -1.85 1.17
N SER A 99 -17.15 -1.08 1.19
CA SER A 99 -17.07 0.20 0.48
C SER A 99 -15.87 0.27 -0.47
N ARG A 100 -15.98 1.09 -1.52
CA ARG A 100 -14.87 1.34 -2.47
C ARG A 100 -13.63 1.91 -1.79
N PRO A 101 -13.74 2.89 -0.86
CA PRO A 101 -12.58 3.38 -0.11
C PRO A 101 -11.90 2.28 0.71
N GLU A 102 -12.67 1.46 1.43
CA GLU A 102 -12.11 0.38 2.26
C GLU A 102 -11.36 -0.66 1.43
N VAL A 103 -11.89 -1.06 0.27
CA VAL A 103 -11.23 -2.02 -0.61
C VAL A 103 -9.99 -1.41 -1.27
N PHE A 104 -10.02 -0.12 -1.61
CA PHE A 104 -8.85 0.60 -2.08
C PHE A 104 -7.77 0.71 -0.99
N ASP A 105 -8.14 1.04 0.24
CA ASP A 105 -7.22 1.13 1.38
C ASP A 105 -6.61 -0.24 1.72
N LEU A 106 -7.41 -1.31 1.61
CA LEU A 106 -6.91 -2.68 1.74
C LEU A 106 -5.88 -3.03 0.65
N PHE A 107 -6.10 -2.57 -0.59
CA PHE A 107 -5.12 -2.72 -1.66
C PHE A 107 -3.82 -2.00 -1.33
N ILE A 108 -3.87 -0.73 -0.91
CA ILE A 108 -2.66 0.04 -0.55
C ILE A 108 -1.93 -0.64 0.62
N LYS A 109 -2.66 -1.04 1.67
CA LYS A 109 -2.12 -1.76 2.84
C LYS A 109 -1.38 -3.04 2.42
N LYS A 110 -1.97 -3.83 1.52
CA LYS A 110 -1.36 -5.08 1.04
C LYS A 110 -0.17 -4.83 0.11
N PHE A 111 -0.24 -3.81 -0.74
CA PHE A 111 0.87 -3.42 -1.61
C PHE A 111 2.11 -2.96 -0.79
N GLN A 112 1.88 -2.32 0.36
CA GLN A 112 2.96 -1.92 1.27
C GLN A 112 3.47 -3.07 2.17
N SER A 113 2.85 -4.25 2.11
CA SER A 113 3.26 -5.40 2.92
C SER A 113 4.55 -6.02 2.37
N GLN A 114 5.63 -5.92 3.13
CA GLN A 114 6.92 -6.53 2.78
C GLN A 114 6.79 -8.04 2.60
N SER A 115 6.02 -8.74 3.46
CA SER A 115 5.84 -10.18 3.34
C SER A 115 5.15 -10.60 2.05
N LEU A 116 4.13 -9.85 1.60
CA LEU A 116 3.45 -10.13 0.32
C LEU A 116 4.34 -9.81 -0.88
N LEU A 117 5.17 -8.77 -0.77
CA LEU A 117 6.16 -8.47 -1.79
C LEU A 117 7.20 -9.59 -1.90
N GLU A 118 7.74 -10.07 -0.78
CA GLU A 118 8.65 -11.22 -0.80
C GLU A 118 8.01 -12.47 -1.39
N GLU A 119 6.76 -12.77 -1.02
CA GLU A 119 6.02 -13.91 -1.54
C GLU A 119 5.84 -13.81 -3.07
N TYR A 120 5.48 -12.63 -3.56
CA TYR A 120 5.41 -12.36 -5.00
C TYR A 120 6.78 -12.56 -5.69
N LEU A 121 7.85 -12.00 -5.12
CA LEU A 121 9.19 -12.10 -5.73
C LEU A 121 9.69 -13.56 -5.78
N LYS A 122 9.35 -14.39 -4.78
CA LYS A 122 9.68 -15.83 -4.72
C LYS A 122 8.81 -16.68 -5.65
N SER A 123 7.55 -16.29 -5.87
CA SER A 123 6.60 -17.05 -6.69
C SER A 123 6.57 -16.63 -8.17
N SER A 124 7.06 -15.42 -8.48
CA SER A 124 7.10 -14.89 -9.84
C SER A 124 8.16 -15.59 -10.67
N SER A 125 7.72 -16.36 -11.68
CA SER A 125 8.62 -17.03 -12.64
C SER A 125 9.54 -16.05 -13.37
N TYR A 126 9.03 -14.85 -13.68
CA TYR A 126 9.82 -13.79 -14.31
C TYR A 126 10.95 -13.32 -13.40
N VAL A 127 10.64 -12.93 -12.16
CA VAL A 127 11.65 -12.45 -11.20
C VAL A 127 12.68 -13.53 -10.91
N MET A 128 12.21 -14.78 -10.71
CA MET A 128 13.12 -15.90 -10.45
C MET A 128 14.03 -16.21 -11.64
N SER A 129 13.57 -16.04 -12.88
CA SER A 129 14.44 -16.22 -14.05
C SER A 129 15.59 -15.21 -14.11
N GLN A 130 15.38 -13.98 -13.62
CA GLN A 130 16.41 -12.94 -13.55
C GLN A 130 17.43 -13.18 -12.43
N LEU A 131 17.14 -14.08 -11.48
CA LEU A 131 18.02 -14.43 -10.36
C LEU A 131 18.74 -15.78 -10.53
N LYS A 132 18.44 -16.55 -11.58
CA LYS A 132 18.98 -17.91 -11.82
C LYS A 132 20.45 -17.96 -12.25
N ASP A 133 21.04 -16.86 -12.68
CA ASP A 133 22.47 -16.82 -13.05
C ASP A 133 23.41 -16.73 -11.82
N ALA A 134 22.85 -16.65 -10.60
CA ALA A 134 23.57 -16.85 -9.36
C ALA A 134 23.28 -18.28 -8.86
N GLU A 135 24.30 -19.10 -8.57
CA GLU A 135 24.13 -20.31 -7.77
C GLU A 135 23.67 -19.88 -6.37
N VAL A 136 22.36 -19.81 -6.14
CA VAL A 136 21.84 -19.00 -5.04
C VAL A 136 21.94 -19.72 -3.68
N ASP A 137 22.95 -19.34 -2.89
CA ASP A 137 22.91 -19.47 -1.43
C ASP A 137 21.57 -18.89 -0.92
N PRO A 138 20.76 -19.62 -0.14
CA PRO A 138 19.51 -19.12 0.43
C PRO A 138 19.62 -17.73 1.09
N LEU A 139 20.79 -17.39 1.65
CA LEU A 139 21.04 -16.09 2.26
C LEU A 139 21.21 -14.97 1.22
N GLU A 140 21.86 -15.25 0.09
CA GLU A 140 22.01 -14.31 -1.02
C GLU A 140 20.67 -14.04 -1.72
N LEU A 141 19.83 -15.06 -1.87
CA LEU A 141 18.47 -14.89 -2.39
C LEU A 141 17.68 -13.91 -1.52
N HIS A 142 17.74 -14.12 -0.20
CA HIS A 142 17.03 -13.28 0.75
C HIS A 142 17.53 -11.82 0.69
N ARG A 143 18.85 -11.60 0.65
CA ARG A 143 19.44 -10.26 0.49
C ARG A 143 19.02 -9.60 -0.84
N ALA A 144 19.02 -10.34 -1.94
CA ALA A 144 18.57 -9.84 -3.24
C ALA A 144 17.10 -9.40 -3.19
N ILE A 145 16.24 -10.21 -2.57
CA ILE A 145 14.82 -9.92 -2.39
C ILE A 145 14.62 -8.64 -1.56
N VAL A 146 15.30 -8.50 -0.42
CA VAL A 146 15.20 -7.28 0.42
C VAL A 146 15.63 -6.04 -0.36
N ASN A 147 16.74 -6.10 -1.10
CA ASN A 147 17.23 -4.99 -1.92
C ASN A 147 16.28 -4.64 -3.08
N ILE A 148 15.53 -5.62 -3.60
CA ILE A 148 14.48 -5.38 -4.61
C ILE A 148 13.27 -4.74 -3.94
N SER A 149 12.89 -5.20 -2.74
CA SER A 149 11.77 -4.67 -1.98
C SER A 149 11.91 -3.17 -1.68
N ASP A 150 13.11 -2.71 -1.34
CA ASP A 150 13.38 -1.28 -1.11
C ASP A 150 13.16 -0.37 -2.33
N LYS A 151 13.11 -0.97 -3.53
CA LYS A 151 12.87 -0.27 -4.81
C LYS A 151 11.39 -0.20 -5.17
N MET A 152 10.52 -0.91 -4.45
CA MET A 152 9.06 -0.84 -4.57
C MET A 152 8.53 0.24 -3.64
N LYS A 153 7.76 1.20 -4.17
CA LYS A 153 7.25 2.33 -3.39
C LYS A 153 5.80 2.64 -3.72
N ALA A 154 5.05 3.05 -2.70
CA ALA A 154 3.72 3.62 -2.81
C ALA A 154 3.70 4.97 -2.10
N VAL A 155 3.33 6.02 -2.81
CA VAL A 155 3.30 7.41 -2.30
C VAL A 155 1.90 7.96 -2.45
N ASN A 156 1.36 8.56 -1.38
CA ASN A 156 0.09 9.25 -1.41
C ASN A 156 0.27 10.65 -2.02
N ASP A 157 -0.33 10.90 -3.18
CA ASP A 157 -0.19 12.18 -3.89
C ASP A 157 -0.94 13.31 -3.18
N THR A 158 -1.97 13.00 -2.37
CA THR A 158 -2.73 13.99 -1.60
C THR A 158 -2.05 14.41 -0.29
N GLN A 159 -0.83 13.96 -0.02
CA GLN A 159 -0.01 14.48 1.08
C GLN A 159 1.14 15.37 0.57
N ALA A 160 1.22 15.59 -0.75
CA ALA A 160 2.17 16.51 -1.34
C ALA A 160 1.80 17.97 -1.01
N LYS A 161 2.75 18.90 -1.20
CA LYS A 161 2.59 20.34 -0.92
C LYS A 161 1.39 21.01 -1.62
N ASP A 162 0.74 20.36 -2.59
CA ASP A 162 -0.44 20.83 -3.33
C ASP A 162 -1.72 19.99 -3.07
N ALA A 163 -1.76 19.23 -1.97
CA ALA A 163 -2.88 18.36 -1.57
C ALA A 163 -4.27 19.00 -1.67
N GLU A 164 -4.40 20.26 -1.25
CA GLU A 164 -5.67 21.00 -1.22
C GLU A 164 -6.26 21.25 -2.61
N LYS A 165 -5.49 21.05 -3.69
CA LYS A 165 -5.91 21.28 -5.08
C LYS A 165 -6.39 20.00 -5.79
N MET A 166 -6.25 18.83 -5.16
CA MET A 166 -6.59 17.55 -5.79
C MET A 166 -8.07 17.21 -5.54
N PRO A 167 -8.92 17.10 -6.58
CA PRO A 167 -10.35 16.81 -6.40
C PRO A 167 -10.64 15.34 -6.05
N TYR A 168 -9.63 14.47 -6.03
CA TYR A 168 -9.75 13.05 -5.74
C TYR A 168 -8.47 12.50 -5.08
N ILE A 169 -8.59 11.35 -4.42
CA ILE A 169 -7.46 10.63 -3.83
C ILE A 169 -6.67 9.91 -4.93
N SER A 170 -5.35 10.05 -4.96
CA SER A 170 -4.49 9.24 -5.83
C SER A 170 -3.21 8.80 -5.13
N TRP A 171 -2.70 7.66 -5.59
CA TRP A 171 -1.43 7.10 -5.16
C TRP A 171 -0.55 6.80 -6.36
N THR A 172 0.73 7.18 -6.24
CA THR A 172 1.76 6.80 -7.19
C THR A 172 2.47 5.55 -6.68
N LEU A 173 2.34 4.46 -7.43
CA LEU A 173 3.10 3.22 -7.26
C LEU A 173 4.30 3.23 -8.18
N SER A 174 5.45 2.76 -7.71
CA SER A 174 6.66 2.75 -8.53
C SER A 174 7.62 1.61 -8.19
N PHE A 175 8.34 1.15 -9.21
CA PHE A 175 9.40 0.17 -9.06
C PHE A 175 10.60 0.57 -9.89
N THR A 176 11.80 0.41 -9.34
CA THR A 176 13.06 0.78 -10.01
C THR A 176 13.90 -0.45 -10.32
N ALA A 177 14.28 -0.61 -11.58
CA ALA A 177 15.11 -1.73 -12.04
C ALA A 177 16.26 -1.27 -12.97
N PRO A 178 17.26 -2.14 -13.24
CA PRO A 178 18.34 -1.84 -14.18
C PRO A 178 17.91 -1.74 -15.65
N GLN A 179 16.79 -2.37 -16.02
CA GLN A 179 16.20 -2.29 -17.36
C GLN A 179 14.78 -1.73 -17.30
N ALA A 180 14.40 -0.97 -18.33
CA ALA A 180 13.07 -0.37 -18.44
C ALA A 180 11.95 -1.43 -18.49
N GLY A 181 12.17 -2.53 -19.21
CA GLY A 181 11.23 -3.65 -19.31
C GLY A 181 10.99 -4.32 -17.96
N ASP A 182 12.07 -4.64 -17.22
CA ASP A 182 11.99 -5.22 -15.88
C ASP A 182 11.20 -4.33 -14.92
N ALA A 183 11.45 -3.01 -14.97
CA ALA A 183 10.78 -2.05 -14.11
C ALA A 183 9.25 -2.09 -14.31
N GLN A 184 8.81 -2.18 -15.57
CA GLN A 184 7.40 -2.22 -15.91
C GLN A 184 6.77 -3.58 -15.55
N THR A 185 7.36 -4.68 -16.01
CA THR A 185 6.82 -6.03 -15.84
C THR A 185 6.67 -6.40 -14.36
N VAL A 186 7.66 -6.07 -13.53
CA VAL A 186 7.62 -6.38 -12.09
C VAL A 186 6.59 -5.51 -11.37
N LEU A 187 6.48 -4.22 -11.72
CA LEU A 187 5.46 -3.34 -11.12
C LEU A 187 4.05 -3.81 -11.48
N GLU A 188 3.79 -4.08 -12.76
CA GLU A 188 2.49 -4.55 -13.24
C GLU A 188 2.13 -5.89 -12.63
N GLY A 189 3.06 -6.85 -12.64
CA GLY A 189 2.85 -8.16 -12.06
C GLY A 189 2.55 -8.10 -10.56
N TYR A 190 3.25 -7.26 -9.80
CA TYR A 190 2.99 -7.10 -8.38
C TYR A 190 1.63 -6.42 -8.10
N ILE A 191 1.27 -5.39 -8.86
CA ILE A 191 -0.05 -4.76 -8.75
C ILE A 191 -1.17 -5.79 -9.00
N ASN A 192 -1.04 -6.59 -10.06
CA ASN A 192 -2.03 -7.62 -10.39
C ASN A 192 -2.10 -8.71 -9.31
N TYR A 193 -0.97 -9.14 -8.77
CA TYR A 193 -0.90 -10.09 -7.66
C TYR A 193 -1.64 -9.58 -6.41
N ILE A 194 -1.41 -8.33 -6.01
CA ILE A 194 -2.09 -7.72 -4.87
C ILE A 194 -3.58 -7.53 -5.16
N ALA A 195 -3.96 -7.10 -6.37
CA ALA A 195 -5.36 -6.97 -6.76
C ALA A 195 -6.13 -8.29 -6.61
N ALA A 196 -5.54 -9.41 -7.07
CA ALA A 196 -6.14 -10.74 -6.94
C ALA A 196 -6.28 -11.18 -5.47
N ILE A 197 -5.33 -10.84 -4.59
CA ILE A 197 -5.44 -11.12 -3.15
C ILE A 197 -6.59 -10.32 -2.53
N VAL A 198 -6.69 -9.02 -2.84
CA VAL A 198 -7.75 -8.14 -2.32
C VAL A 198 -9.12 -8.63 -2.77
N GLU A 199 -9.25 -8.98 -4.04
CA GLU A 199 -10.47 -9.57 -4.61
C GLU A 199 -10.85 -10.85 -3.86
N LYS A 200 -9.92 -11.81 -3.76
CA LYS A 200 -10.15 -13.09 -3.07
C LYS A 200 -10.56 -12.89 -1.61
N GLU A 201 -9.85 -12.06 -0.87
CA GLU A 201 -10.11 -11.80 0.55
C GLU A 201 -11.47 -11.10 0.76
N THR A 202 -11.76 -10.11 -0.08
CA THR A 202 -13.02 -9.37 -0.02
C THR A 202 -14.20 -10.31 -0.27
N LEU A 203 -14.14 -11.09 -1.35
CA LEU A 203 -15.19 -12.07 -1.67
C LEU A 203 -15.31 -13.16 -0.60
N GLN A 204 -14.20 -13.60 -0.03
CA GLN A 204 -14.21 -14.58 1.06
C GLN A 204 -14.88 -14.02 2.32
N ASN A 205 -14.64 -12.74 2.66
CA ASN A 205 -15.32 -12.11 3.79
C ASN A 205 -16.84 -12.10 3.60
N ILE A 206 -17.33 -11.79 2.39
CA ILE A 206 -18.76 -11.84 2.08
C ILE A 206 -19.31 -13.26 2.22
N ARG A 207 -18.60 -14.27 1.69
CA ARG A 207 -18.98 -15.68 1.86
C ARG A 207 -19.10 -16.06 3.33
N ASN A 208 -18.18 -15.59 4.17
CA ASN A 208 -18.21 -15.83 5.60
C ASN A 208 -19.45 -15.18 6.24
N GLN A 209 -19.81 -13.94 5.87
CA GLN A 209 -21.02 -13.29 6.40
C GLN A 209 -22.31 -14.03 6.03
N ILE A 210 -22.42 -14.52 4.79
CA ILE A 210 -23.57 -15.34 4.38
C ILE A 210 -23.62 -16.65 5.17
N ALA A 211 -22.48 -17.33 5.33
CA ALA A 211 -22.42 -18.57 6.08
C ALA A 211 -22.83 -18.36 7.55
N LEU A 212 -22.38 -17.27 8.18
CA LEU A 212 -22.77 -16.91 9.54
C LEU A 212 -24.26 -16.63 9.64
N LYS A 213 -24.83 -15.82 8.73
CA LYS A 213 -26.27 -15.53 8.71
C LYS A 213 -27.10 -16.79 8.49
N THR A 214 -26.70 -17.63 7.53
CA THR A 214 -27.36 -18.91 7.22
C THR A 214 -27.40 -19.80 8.46
N LYS A 215 -26.27 -19.94 9.15
CA LYS A 215 -26.17 -20.74 10.38
C LYS A 215 -27.03 -20.17 11.51
N ALA A 216 -27.06 -18.85 11.67
CA ALA A 216 -27.89 -18.20 12.69
C ALA A 216 -29.38 -18.48 12.45
N VAL A 217 -29.84 -18.37 11.20
CA VAL A 217 -31.25 -18.64 10.83
C VAL A 217 -31.60 -20.11 11.00
N GLU A 218 -30.71 -21.01 10.61
CA GLU A 218 -30.86 -22.46 10.80
C GLU A 218 -31.00 -22.80 12.29
N GLN A 219 -30.13 -22.26 13.15
CA GLN A 219 -30.22 -22.45 14.60
C GLN A 219 -31.50 -21.86 15.20
N GLN A 220 -31.96 -20.70 14.71
CA GLN A 220 -33.22 -20.10 15.16
C GLN A 220 -34.42 -20.97 14.80
N LEU A 221 -34.44 -21.56 13.59
CA LEU A 221 -35.51 -22.47 13.17
C LEU A 221 -35.58 -23.73 14.05
N GLU A 222 -34.45 -24.29 14.46
CA GLU A 222 -34.43 -25.42 15.39
C GLU A 222 -35.06 -25.06 16.74
N LEU A 223 -34.72 -23.88 17.28
CA LEU A 223 -35.34 -23.38 18.52
C LEU A 223 -36.84 -23.10 18.35
N ASP A 224 -37.25 -22.51 17.24
CA ASP A 224 -38.65 -22.24 16.92
C ASP A 224 -39.45 -23.55 16.81
N ARG A 225 -38.89 -24.60 16.20
CA ARG A 225 -39.52 -25.93 16.10
C ARG A 225 -39.76 -26.54 17.48
N VAL A 226 -38.78 -26.46 18.37
CA VAL A 226 -38.92 -26.93 19.76
C VAL A 226 -40.00 -26.12 20.49
N ARG A 227 -40.00 -24.79 20.34
CA ARG A 227 -41.01 -23.92 20.96
C ARG A 227 -42.42 -24.24 20.46
N LEU A 228 -42.60 -24.44 19.17
CA LEU A 228 -43.89 -24.82 18.57
C LEU A 228 -44.34 -26.19 19.08
N THR A 229 -43.41 -27.15 19.19
CA THR A 229 -43.68 -28.48 19.75
C THR A 229 -44.16 -28.39 21.20
N ASN A 230 -43.47 -27.62 22.04
CA ASN A 230 -43.86 -27.41 23.44
C ASN A 230 -45.24 -26.75 23.54
N THR A 231 -45.49 -25.72 22.73
CA THR A 231 -46.78 -25.02 22.69
C THR A 231 -47.90 -25.97 22.29
N HIS A 232 -47.70 -26.78 21.25
CA HIS A 232 -48.65 -27.78 20.80
C HIS A 232 -48.93 -28.83 21.89
N ASN A 233 -47.89 -29.35 22.56
CA ASN A 233 -48.04 -30.30 23.67
C ASN A 233 -48.84 -29.71 24.84
N THR A 234 -48.57 -28.46 25.22
CA THR A 234 -49.36 -27.76 26.26
C THR A 234 -50.80 -27.57 25.82
N ASN A 235 -51.05 -27.20 24.56
CA ASN A 235 -52.40 -27.05 24.01
C ASN A 235 -53.16 -28.39 24.02
N LEU A 236 -52.51 -29.51 23.67
CA LEU A 236 -53.11 -30.84 23.78
C LEU A 236 -53.56 -31.18 25.20
N GLN A 237 -52.74 -30.87 26.21
CA GLN A 237 -53.13 -31.07 27.62
C GLN A 237 -54.30 -30.16 28.01
N ARG A 238 -54.24 -28.89 27.60
CA ARG A 238 -55.32 -27.93 27.85
C ARG A 238 -56.64 -28.36 27.21
N LEU A 239 -56.62 -28.83 25.96
CA LEU A 239 -57.80 -29.39 25.28
C LEU A 239 -58.32 -30.63 26.00
N ASN A 240 -57.44 -31.50 26.50
CA ASN A 240 -57.83 -32.69 27.25
C ASN A 240 -58.54 -32.31 28.57
N TYR A 241 -58.05 -31.30 29.29
CA TYR A 241 -58.74 -30.78 30.48
C TYR A 241 -60.06 -30.10 30.13
N SER A 242 -60.09 -29.27 29.08
CA SER A 242 -61.30 -28.61 28.58
C SER A 242 -62.38 -29.63 28.21
N LEU A 243 -62.00 -30.75 27.58
CA LEU A 243 -62.90 -31.86 27.27
C LEU A 243 -63.46 -32.52 28.54
N LYS A 244 -62.63 -32.73 29.58
CA LYS A 244 -63.09 -33.26 30.88
C LYS A 244 -64.09 -32.32 31.56
N VAL A 245 -63.79 -31.02 31.57
CA VAL A 245 -64.67 -29.99 32.17
C VAL A 245 -65.99 -29.90 31.39
N ALA A 246 -65.96 -29.85 30.05
CA ALA A 246 -67.16 -29.82 29.22
C ALA A 246 -68.06 -31.05 29.43
N ASN A 247 -67.46 -32.25 29.53
CA ASN A 247 -68.20 -33.48 29.84
C ASN A 247 -68.82 -33.44 31.24
N ALA A 248 -68.08 -32.99 32.26
CA ALA A 248 -68.57 -32.87 33.63
C ALA A 248 -69.70 -31.83 33.76
N ALA A 249 -69.61 -30.74 33.01
CA ALA A 249 -70.62 -29.69 32.96
C ALA A 249 -71.84 -30.04 32.06
N GLY A 250 -71.80 -31.17 31.34
CA GLY A 250 -72.87 -31.59 30.43
C GLY A 250 -72.98 -30.76 29.14
N ILE A 251 -71.94 -29.99 28.78
CA ILE A 251 -71.93 -29.12 27.60
C ILE A 251 -71.47 -29.92 26.38
N LYS A 252 -72.42 -30.51 25.63
CA LYS A 252 -72.09 -31.33 24.45
C LYS A 252 -71.90 -30.55 23.16
N LYS A 253 -72.77 -29.57 22.91
CA LYS A 253 -72.77 -28.75 21.70
C LYS A 253 -72.23 -27.35 21.99
N PRO A 254 -71.82 -26.59 20.96
CA PRO A 254 -71.34 -25.24 21.17
C PRO A 254 -72.38 -24.38 21.91
N VAL A 255 -71.91 -23.57 22.85
CA VAL A 255 -72.74 -22.64 23.60
C VAL A 255 -72.90 -21.38 22.75
N TYR A 256 -74.09 -21.21 22.16
CA TYR A 256 -74.46 -19.99 21.46
C TYR A 256 -75.18 -19.06 22.43
N SER A 257 -74.78 -17.80 22.46
CA SER A 257 -75.54 -16.77 23.13
C SER A 257 -76.27 -15.91 22.10
N ASN A 258 -77.56 -15.70 22.33
CA ASN A 258 -78.45 -14.87 21.49
C ASN A 258 -78.12 -13.38 21.67
N GLY A 259 -76.88 -12.95 21.36
CA GLY A 259 -76.45 -11.56 21.40
C GLY A 259 -75.80 -11.08 22.70
N GLN A 260 -75.60 -11.93 23.72
CA GLN A 260 -74.79 -11.61 24.91
C GLN A 260 -73.40 -12.26 24.84
N ALA A 261 -72.35 -11.66 25.41
CA ALA A 261 -71.03 -12.29 25.44
C ALA A 261 -71.05 -13.56 26.32
N VAL A 262 -70.68 -14.73 25.75
CA VAL A 262 -70.46 -15.95 26.54
C VAL A 262 -69.20 -15.75 27.36
N LYS A 263 -69.32 -15.74 28.69
CA LYS A 263 -68.17 -15.70 29.59
C LYS A 263 -67.60 -17.12 29.73
N ASP A 264 -66.63 -17.44 28.90
CA ASP A 264 -65.94 -18.74 28.92
C ASP A 264 -64.78 -18.74 29.95
N ASP A 265 -64.37 -19.93 30.35
CA ASP A 265 -63.21 -20.12 31.21
C ASP A 265 -61.92 -19.81 30.44
N PRO A 266 -61.03 -18.94 30.95
CA PRO A 266 -59.83 -18.53 30.23
C PRO A 266 -58.75 -19.64 30.15
N ASP A 267 -58.79 -20.60 31.07
CA ASP A 267 -57.79 -21.67 31.18
C ASP A 267 -58.27 -22.94 30.47
N TYR A 268 -59.56 -23.26 30.56
CA TYR A 268 -60.20 -24.47 30.05
C TYR A 268 -61.51 -24.18 29.33
N SER A 269 -61.41 -23.47 28.20
CA SER A 269 -62.54 -23.11 27.34
C SER A 269 -63.47 -24.30 27.01
N VAL A 270 -64.74 -24.17 27.36
CA VAL A 270 -65.78 -25.19 27.10
C VAL A 270 -66.80 -24.77 26.05
N ALA A 271 -66.69 -23.54 25.52
CA ALA A 271 -67.68 -22.96 24.60
C ALA A 271 -67.91 -23.77 23.31
N LEU A 272 -66.92 -24.53 22.83
CA LEU A 272 -67.06 -25.38 21.65
C LEU A 272 -67.86 -26.68 21.91
N GLY A 273 -68.10 -27.02 23.19
CA GLY A 273 -68.75 -28.25 23.62
C GLY A 273 -67.86 -29.50 23.47
N SER A 274 -68.20 -30.56 24.21
CA SER A 274 -67.39 -31.78 24.26
C SER A 274 -67.18 -32.42 22.89
N ASP A 275 -68.18 -32.39 22.00
CA ASP A 275 -68.09 -33.01 20.67
C ASP A 275 -67.04 -32.29 19.80
N GLY A 276 -67.07 -30.95 19.78
CA GLY A 276 -66.16 -30.16 18.98
C GLY A 276 -64.75 -30.13 19.57
N ILE A 277 -64.60 -30.11 20.90
CA ILE A 277 -63.29 -30.20 21.56
C ILE A 277 -62.67 -31.58 21.31
N ALA A 278 -63.44 -32.66 21.35
CA ALA A 278 -62.94 -34.01 21.04
C ALA A 278 -62.43 -34.11 19.60
N GLN A 279 -63.18 -33.55 18.63
CA GLN A 279 -62.73 -33.50 17.24
C GLN A 279 -61.46 -32.66 17.07
N LYS A 280 -61.39 -31.48 17.68
CA LYS A 280 -60.20 -30.63 17.65
C LYS A 280 -58.99 -31.35 18.27
N LEU A 281 -59.18 -32.03 19.40
CA LEU A 281 -58.14 -32.82 20.04
C LEU A 281 -57.65 -33.95 19.14
N GLN A 282 -58.53 -34.60 18.39
CA GLN A 282 -58.16 -35.64 17.42
C GLN A 282 -57.35 -35.08 16.25
N ILE A 283 -57.73 -33.91 15.73
CA ILE A 283 -56.99 -33.21 14.65
C ILE A 283 -55.57 -32.88 15.14
N GLU A 284 -55.46 -32.22 16.30
CA GLU A 284 -54.18 -31.81 16.88
C GLU A 284 -53.28 -33.03 17.18
N LYS A 285 -53.83 -34.12 17.75
CA LYS A 285 -53.07 -35.36 18.01
C LYS A 285 -52.52 -36.03 16.76
N ASN A 286 -53.17 -35.84 15.61
CA ASN A 286 -52.79 -36.46 14.34
C ASN A 286 -51.90 -35.55 13.49
N LEU A 287 -51.55 -34.35 13.97
CA LEU A 287 -50.65 -33.44 13.28
C LEU A 287 -49.24 -34.04 13.26
N LYS A 288 -48.67 -34.21 12.05
CA LYS A 288 -47.35 -34.84 11.88
C LYS A 288 -46.19 -33.86 12.07
N ASP A 289 -46.35 -32.63 11.59
CA ASP A 289 -45.40 -31.55 11.78
C ASP A 289 -46.11 -30.31 12.33
N VAL A 290 -45.71 -29.88 13.53
CA VAL A 290 -46.24 -28.70 14.22
C VAL A 290 -45.97 -27.39 13.49
N THR A 291 -45.12 -27.41 12.46
CA THR A 291 -44.72 -26.24 11.67
C THR A 291 -45.57 -26.03 10.42
N GLU A 292 -46.33 -27.04 9.97
CA GLU A 292 -47.15 -26.97 8.74
C GLU A 292 -48.21 -25.85 8.77
N LEU A 293 -48.70 -25.51 9.96
CA LEU A 293 -49.73 -24.47 10.15
C LEU A 293 -49.14 -23.17 10.72
N ASN A 294 -47.81 -23.02 10.71
CA ASN A 294 -47.13 -21.81 11.18
C ASN A 294 -46.51 -21.04 10.00
N ALA A 295 -47.20 -19.98 9.57
CA ALA A 295 -46.76 -19.16 8.43
C ALA A 295 -45.38 -18.50 8.66
N ASP A 296 -45.10 -18.06 9.89
CA ASP A 296 -43.81 -17.44 10.22
C ASP A 296 -42.65 -18.43 10.08
N PHE A 297 -42.84 -19.68 10.51
CA PHE A 297 -41.86 -20.75 10.35
C PHE A 297 -41.61 -21.05 8.88
N GLN A 298 -42.67 -21.21 8.08
CA GLN A 298 -42.57 -21.43 6.63
C GLN A 298 -41.86 -20.29 5.91
N ASN A 299 -42.16 -19.04 6.28
CA ASN A 299 -41.49 -17.86 5.74
C ASN A 299 -40.00 -17.85 6.08
N ARG A 300 -39.63 -18.25 7.31
CA ARG A 300 -38.23 -18.39 7.73
C ARG A 300 -37.52 -19.53 7.01
N GLU A 301 -38.18 -20.67 6.79
CA GLU A 301 -37.61 -21.77 5.98
C GLU A 301 -37.39 -21.34 4.52
N PHE A 302 -38.34 -20.63 3.92
CA PHE A 302 -38.16 -20.06 2.59
C PHE A 302 -36.97 -19.09 2.56
N TYR A 303 -36.87 -18.21 3.55
CA TYR A 303 -35.74 -17.29 3.69
C TYR A 303 -34.40 -18.04 3.85
N LEU A 304 -34.34 -19.11 4.65
CA LEU A 304 -33.16 -19.97 4.75
C LEU A 304 -32.82 -20.62 3.41
N ALA A 305 -33.82 -21.07 2.65
CA ALA A 305 -33.60 -21.62 1.32
C ALA A 305 -33.05 -20.57 0.34
N GLN A 306 -33.48 -19.32 0.44
CA GLN A 306 -32.91 -18.22 -0.35
C GLN A 306 -31.45 -17.96 0.03
N LEU A 307 -31.13 -17.92 1.33
CA LEU A 307 -29.75 -17.79 1.82
C LEU A 307 -28.85 -18.92 1.31
N LYS A 308 -29.31 -20.18 1.37
CA LYS A 308 -28.56 -21.35 0.88
C LYS A 308 -28.39 -21.37 -0.64
N LYS A 309 -29.30 -20.73 -1.39
CA LYS A 309 -29.22 -20.58 -2.86
C LYS A 309 -28.29 -19.47 -3.31
N LEU A 310 -27.85 -18.57 -2.41
CA LEU A 310 -26.84 -17.57 -2.74
C LEU A 310 -25.51 -18.27 -3.04
N SER A 311 -25.29 -18.57 -4.31
CA SER A 311 -23.98 -18.92 -4.81
C SER A 311 -23.29 -17.66 -5.30
N PHE A 312 -22.02 -17.52 -4.95
CA PHE A 312 -21.17 -16.48 -5.51
C PHE A 312 -20.63 -16.97 -6.84
N SER A 313 -21.04 -16.32 -7.93
CA SER A 313 -20.25 -16.33 -9.15
C SER A 313 -18.93 -15.59 -8.91
N ASP A 314 -17.91 -15.91 -9.70
CA ASP A 314 -16.63 -15.21 -9.69
C ASP A 314 -16.82 -13.79 -10.24
N ILE A 315 -17.35 -12.91 -9.38
CA ILE A 315 -17.50 -11.49 -9.69
C ILE A 315 -16.10 -10.90 -9.70
N LYS A 316 -15.68 -10.42 -10.87
CA LYS A 316 -14.43 -9.70 -11.00
C LYS A 316 -14.48 -8.40 -10.18
N LEU A 317 -13.62 -8.28 -9.19
CA LEU A 317 -13.51 -7.10 -8.35
C LEU A 317 -12.22 -6.33 -8.64
N GLU A 318 -12.33 -5.12 -9.16
CA GLU A 318 -11.18 -4.24 -9.34
C GLU A 318 -11.11 -3.25 -8.16
N PRO A 319 -10.08 -3.33 -7.30
CA PRO A 319 -10.00 -2.51 -6.08
C PRO A 319 -9.63 -1.04 -6.34
N PHE A 320 -9.14 -0.73 -7.53
CA PHE A 320 -8.70 0.59 -7.93
C PHE A 320 -8.96 0.85 -9.43
N ARG A 321 -8.73 2.08 -9.85
CA ARG A 321 -8.70 2.51 -11.25
C ARG A 321 -7.35 3.13 -11.58
N TYR A 322 -6.78 2.78 -12.74
CA TYR A 322 -5.58 3.45 -13.24
C TYR A 322 -5.93 4.84 -13.80
N GLN A 323 -5.26 5.87 -13.29
CA GLN A 323 -5.08 7.15 -13.97
C GLN A 323 -3.86 7.10 -14.90
N LEU A 324 -2.87 6.28 -14.54
CA LEU A 324 -1.71 5.93 -15.37
C LEU A 324 -1.39 4.45 -15.12
N SER A 325 -1.48 3.62 -16.15
CA SER A 325 -1.00 2.23 -16.09
C SER A 325 0.53 2.20 -15.95
N PRO A 326 1.13 1.10 -15.45
CA PRO A 326 2.58 0.96 -15.34
C PRO A 326 3.32 1.41 -16.61
N SER A 327 4.06 2.51 -16.50
CA SER A 327 4.69 3.17 -17.63
C SER A 327 5.96 2.46 -18.08
N MET A 328 6.22 2.37 -19.38
CA MET A 328 7.56 2.03 -19.88
C MET A 328 8.48 3.26 -19.77
N PRO A 329 9.50 3.27 -18.89
CA PRO A 329 10.29 4.47 -18.66
C PRO A 329 11.22 4.76 -19.86
N VAL A 330 11.09 5.96 -20.43
CA VAL A 330 11.89 6.42 -21.58
C VAL A 330 13.13 7.21 -21.19
N LYS A 331 13.24 7.63 -19.91
CA LYS A 331 14.38 8.36 -19.36
C LYS A 331 14.95 7.64 -18.15
N LYS A 332 16.28 7.57 -18.09
CA LYS A 332 17.03 7.02 -16.96
C LYS A 332 16.96 7.94 -15.74
N ASP A 333 16.86 7.33 -14.57
CA ASP A 333 16.98 8.02 -13.29
C ASP A 333 18.46 8.22 -12.93
N GLY A 334 18.78 9.41 -12.41
CA GLY A 334 20.14 9.80 -12.00
C GLY A 334 20.74 10.97 -12.80
N PRO A 335 21.97 11.39 -12.46
CA PRO A 335 22.64 12.48 -13.17
C PRO A 335 22.90 12.08 -14.62
N GLY A 336 22.54 12.96 -15.56
CA GLY A 336 22.80 12.71 -16.98
C GLY A 336 24.30 12.56 -17.25
N LYS A 337 24.68 11.74 -18.24
CA LYS A 337 26.10 11.52 -18.59
C LYS A 337 26.85 12.82 -18.84
N ALA A 338 26.19 13.79 -19.48
CA ALA A 338 26.74 15.13 -19.71
C ALA A 338 27.08 15.86 -18.39
N LEU A 339 26.23 15.73 -17.36
CA LEU A 339 26.47 16.35 -16.05
C LEU A 339 27.67 15.70 -15.35
N ILE A 340 27.81 14.37 -15.42
CA ILE A 340 28.95 13.65 -14.85
C ILE A 340 30.26 14.10 -15.52
N VAL A 341 30.28 14.15 -16.85
CA VAL A 341 31.44 14.59 -17.63
C VAL A 341 31.78 16.05 -17.33
N LEU A 342 30.77 16.93 -17.23
CA LEU A 342 30.97 18.33 -16.89
C LEU A 342 31.62 18.49 -15.50
N LEU A 343 31.09 17.81 -14.49
CA LEU A 343 31.64 17.85 -13.13
C LEU A 343 33.06 17.30 -13.06
N ALA A 344 33.34 16.18 -13.75
CA ALA A 344 34.68 15.62 -13.84
C ALA A 344 35.66 16.57 -14.54
N THR A 345 35.22 17.26 -15.59
CA THR A 345 36.02 18.26 -16.31
C THR A 345 36.36 19.46 -15.42
N ILE A 346 35.38 19.98 -14.66
CA ILE A 346 35.61 21.09 -13.72
C ILE A 346 36.60 20.66 -12.63
N LEU A 347 36.41 19.48 -12.03
CA LEU A 347 37.30 18.93 -11.02
C LEU A 347 38.73 18.75 -11.56
N GLY A 348 38.86 18.22 -12.77
CA GLY A 348 40.14 18.04 -13.45
C GLY A 348 40.86 19.36 -13.73
N GLY A 349 40.11 20.40 -14.14
CA GLY A 349 40.65 21.75 -14.34
C GLY A 349 41.20 22.36 -13.05
N LEU A 350 40.43 22.28 -11.96
CA LEU A 350 40.86 22.76 -10.63
C LEU A 350 42.10 22.01 -10.14
N PHE A 351 42.11 20.67 -10.27
CA PHE A 351 43.24 19.84 -9.89
C PHE A 351 44.49 20.17 -10.72
N ALA A 352 44.32 20.35 -12.04
CA ALA A 352 45.42 20.70 -12.93
C ALA A 352 46.05 22.05 -12.57
N CYS A 353 45.23 23.08 -12.37
CA CYS A 353 45.69 24.39 -11.91
C CYS A 353 46.43 24.29 -10.57
N GLY A 354 45.85 23.58 -9.59
CA GLY A 354 46.49 23.38 -8.29
C GLY A 354 47.84 22.66 -8.37
N SER A 355 47.94 21.62 -9.20
CA SER A 355 49.18 20.84 -9.37
C SER A 355 50.32 21.66 -10.02
N VAL A 356 49.99 22.53 -10.98
CA VAL A 356 50.94 23.43 -11.63
C VAL A 356 51.47 24.45 -10.64
N LEU A 357 50.57 25.11 -9.91
CA LEU A 357 50.95 26.12 -8.91
C LEU A 357 51.76 25.51 -7.77
N LEU A 358 51.40 24.32 -7.31
CA LEU A 358 52.16 23.60 -6.28
C LEU A 358 53.56 23.23 -6.75
N ARG A 359 53.69 22.75 -8.00
CA ARG A 359 55.00 22.44 -8.59
C ARG A 359 55.88 23.68 -8.68
N GLU A 360 55.31 24.81 -9.11
CA GLU A 360 56.03 26.08 -9.17
C GLU A 360 56.46 26.56 -7.79
N ALA A 361 55.57 26.45 -6.80
CA ALA A 361 55.87 26.75 -5.40
C ALA A 361 56.97 25.82 -4.79
N MET A 362 57.09 24.58 -5.26
CA MET A 362 58.17 23.67 -4.84
C MET A 362 59.50 23.97 -5.54
N LEU A 363 59.48 24.27 -6.85
CA LEU A 363 60.68 24.63 -7.61
C LEU A 363 61.30 25.94 -7.11
N THR A 364 60.46 26.92 -6.74
CA THR A 364 60.92 28.16 -6.10
C THR A 364 61.46 27.97 -4.68
N ARG A 365 61.16 26.84 -4.02
CA ARG A 365 61.68 26.51 -2.68
C ARG A 365 63.00 25.73 -2.69
N ASN A 366 63.26 24.92 -3.72
CA ASN A 366 64.50 24.16 -3.90
C ASN A 366 65.19 24.54 -5.23
N PRO A 367 66.04 25.57 -5.27
CA PRO A 367 66.87 25.82 -6.45
C PRO A 367 67.85 24.65 -6.63
N LEU A 368 67.90 24.08 -7.84
CA LEU A 368 68.91 23.10 -8.22
C LEU A 368 70.31 23.73 -8.04
N THR A 369 71.15 23.13 -7.20
CA THR A 369 72.58 23.46 -7.12
C THR A 369 73.25 23.14 -8.44
N GLU A 370 73.78 24.16 -9.13
CA GLU A 370 74.59 23.98 -10.33
C GLU A 370 75.85 23.15 -10.01
N PRO A 371 76.31 22.25 -10.90
CA PRO A 371 77.60 21.61 -10.75
C PRO A 371 78.71 22.65 -11.00
N VAL A 372 79.52 22.89 -9.97
CA VAL A 372 80.78 23.62 -10.09
C VAL A 372 81.66 22.82 -11.05
N THR A 373 81.92 23.39 -12.22
CA THR A 373 83.00 22.95 -13.11
C THR A 373 84.26 23.68 -12.65
N GLU A 374 85.25 22.92 -12.19
CA GLU A 374 86.64 23.37 -12.05
C GLU A 374 87.44 22.91 -13.28
#